data_AF-A0A536CFX8-F1
#
_entry.id   AF-A0A536CFX8-F1
#
_cell.length_a   1.000
_cell.length_b   1.000
_cell.length_c   1.000
_cell.angle_alpha   90.00
_cell.angle_beta   90.00
_cell.angle_gamma   90.00
#
_symmetry.space_group_name_H-M   'P 1'
#
loop_
_entity.id
_entity.type
_entity.pdbx_description
1 polymer ?
#
loop_
_entity_poly.entity_id
_entity_poly.type
_entity_poly.pdbx_seq_one_letter_code
_entity_poly.pdbx_strand_id
1 'polypeptide(L)'
;MRTGLRVVTLLSIAALLAVSCGGSSNPARLTGGTATFAEQPDTKPNYIFPLTSGGYFSVANLSQFQFLMYRPLYWFGNNGQVKLNSSLSLAEDPVYSSDGKMVTIKMKPWKWSDGQPITSRDVQFWINMLKANKDHWAAYAPGGFPDNVVGASYPDAQTVILTLDKQYGSYFFTYNELSQISPMPQHVWDKTSDSGSVGDFDMQSEASAKAVYKYLDGQSKSVGTYDNNPLWQVVDGPWKLKHMTTDGNVKFVPNTSYSGPVKPTLAEFDLVPYTTDTAEFNVVRSGGVDYGYIPTQDVAERGALTKYGFQPWVGWSINYFQINYTNDQNK
;
A
#
# COMPACT_ATOMS: atom_id res chain seq x y z
N MET A 1 0.10 -21.50 -83.92
CA MET A 1 -0.56 -22.82 -83.95
C MET A 1 -0.56 -23.37 -82.54
N ARG A 2 -1.75 -23.46 -81.92
CA ARG A 2 -2.17 -24.30 -80.76
C ARG A 2 -1.33 -24.39 -79.46
N THR A 3 -1.92 -23.80 -78.42
CA THR A 3 -2.25 -24.33 -77.06
C THR A 3 -1.17 -24.88 -76.13
N GLY A 4 -1.25 -24.48 -74.85
CA GLY A 4 -0.86 -25.35 -73.73
C GLY A 4 -0.62 -24.64 -72.39
N LEU A 5 -1.68 -24.40 -71.62
CA LEU A 5 -1.63 -24.03 -70.20
C LEU A 5 -1.47 -25.30 -69.35
N ARG A 6 -0.45 -25.39 -68.48
CA ARG A 6 -0.51 -26.20 -67.24
C ARG A 6 0.33 -25.58 -66.12
N VAL A 7 -0.37 -25.33 -65.01
CA VAL A 7 0.11 -24.95 -63.68
C VAL A 7 0.83 -26.14 -63.03
N VAL A 8 1.96 -25.90 -62.36
CA VAL A 8 2.46 -26.74 -61.25
C VAL A 8 3.02 -25.85 -60.14
N THR A 9 2.66 -26.22 -58.93
CA THR A 9 2.75 -25.52 -57.65
C THR A 9 4.04 -25.85 -56.88
N LEU A 10 4.51 -24.88 -56.07
CA LEU A 10 5.26 -24.96 -54.80
C LEU A 10 6.57 -25.77 -54.71
N LEU A 11 7.65 -25.10 -54.28
CA LEU A 11 8.39 -25.42 -53.03
C LEU A 11 9.49 -24.38 -52.77
N SER A 12 9.26 -23.50 -51.81
CA SER A 12 10.24 -22.56 -51.27
C SER A 12 11.09 -23.28 -50.23
N ILE A 13 12.36 -23.53 -50.53
CA ILE A 13 13.37 -24.00 -49.57
C ILE A 13 14.05 -22.78 -48.94
N ALA A 14 14.17 -22.87 -47.62
CA ALA A 14 14.69 -21.87 -46.69
C ALA A 14 16.15 -21.45 -46.95
N ALA A 15 16.48 -20.23 -46.54
CA ALA A 15 17.82 -19.88 -46.07
C ALA A 15 17.70 -19.10 -44.76
N LEU A 16 18.14 -19.77 -43.68
CA LEU A 16 18.38 -19.20 -42.36
C LEU A 16 19.44 -18.09 -42.46
N LEU A 17 19.18 -16.97 -41.80
CA LEU A 17 20.25 -16.15 -41.22
C LEU A 17 19.95 -15.94 -39.74
N ALA A 18 20.75 -16.63 -38.93
CA ALA A 18 20.84 -16.43 -37.50
C ALA A 18 21.48 -15.07 -37.22
N VAL A 19 20.77 -14.21 -36.50
CA VAL A 19 21.35 -13.12 -35.72
C VAL A 19 20.84 -13.33 -34.29
N SER A 20 21.56 -14.13 -33.51
CA SER A 20 21.36 -14.20 -32.07
C SER A 20 22.08 -13.01 -31.44
N CYS A 21 21.44 -11.86 -31.43
CA CYS A 21 21.77 -10.84 -30.44
C CYS A 21 21.09 -11.27 -29.14
N GLY A 22 21.89 -11.67 -28.15
CA GLY A 22 21.46 -11.80 -26.77
C GLY A 22 21.05 -10.42 -26.24
N GLY A 23 19.83 -10.02 -26.54
CA GLY A 23 19.14 -8.94 -25.88
C GLY A 23 18.37 -9.54 -24.72
N SER A 24 18.72 -9.15 -23.50
CA SER A 24 17.84 -9.28 -22.34
C SER A 24 16.55 -8.53 -22.67
N SER A 25 15.57 -9.21 -23.27
CA SER A 25 14.24 -8.65 -23.44
C SER A 25 13.67 -8.51 -22.04
N ASN A 26 13.73 -7.30 -21.48
CA ASN A 26 12.87 -6.96 -20.35
C ASN A 26 11.45 -7.38 -20.78
N PRO A 27 10.77 -8.28 -20.04
CA PRO A 27 9.42 -8.66 -20.38
C PRO A 27 8.60 -7.40 -20.58
N ALA A 28 7.99 -7.25 -21.76
CA ALA A 28 7.18 -6.08 -22.04
C ALA A 28 6.06 -6.02 -20.99
N ARG A 29 5.94 -4.88 -20.30
CA ARG A 29 4.90 -4.69 -19.29
C ARG A 29 3.54 -4.85 -19.95
N LEU A 30 2.79 -5.87 -19.55
CA LEU A 30 1.46 -6.13 -20.08
C LEU A 30 0.54 -4.95 -19.74
N THR A 31 -0.28 -4.56 -20.73
CA THR A 31 -1.30 -3.52 -20.60
C THR A 31 -2.68 -4.16 -20.74
N GLY A 32 -3.60 -3.80 -19.85
CA GLY A 32 -4.89 -4.47 -19.71
C GLY A 32 -4.81 -5.82 -18.99
N GLY A 33 -5.89 -6.58 -19.06
CA GLY A 33 -6.02 -7.87 -18.38
C GLY A 33 -6.13 -7.78 -16.86
N THR A 34 -6.26 -8.94 -16.24
CA THR A 34 -6.30 -9.13 -14.78
C THR A 34 -5.02 -9.83 -14.35
N ALA A 35 -4.38 -9.35 -13.29
CA ALA A 35 -3.37 -10.14 -12.58
C ALA A 35 -3.92 -10.59 -11.22
N THR A 36 -3.58 -11.82 -10.85
CA THR A 36 -4.01 -12.48 -9.62
C THR A 36 -2.81 -12.72 -8.69
N PHE A 37 -2.93 -12.28 -7.45
CA PHE A 37 -1.93 -12.41 -6.41
C PHE A 37 -2.49 -13.28 -5.30
N ALA A 38 -1.87 -14.44 -5.06
CA ALA A 38 -2.19 -15.25 -3.90
C ALA A 38 -1.71 -14.54 -2.63
N GLU A 39 -2.64 -14.30 -1.71
CA GLU A 39 -2.30 -13.93 -0.34
C GLU A 39 -1.68 -15.14 0.36
N GLN A 40 -0.82 -14.88 1.35
CA GLN A 40 -0.30 -15.98 2.16
C GLN A 40 -1.45 -16.67 2.92
N PRO A 41 -1.27 -17.95 3.26
CA PRO A 41 -2.29 -18.69 3.99
C PRO A 41 -2.69 -18.01 5.30
N ASP A 42 -4.00 -17.85 5.49
CA ASP A 42 -4.63 -17.18 6.64
C ASP A 42 -4.25 -15.69 6.82
N THR A 43 -3.73 -15.02 5.79
CA THR A 43 -3.37 -13.59 5.84
C THR A 43 -4.32 -12.69 5.05
N LYS A 44 -5.62 -12.99 5.02
CA LYS A 44 -6.56 -12.13 4.27
C LYS A 44 -6.65 -10.72 4.87
N PRO A 45 -6.67 -9.65 4.04
CA PRO A 45 -7.00 -8.31 4.51
C PRO A 45 -8.40 -8.26 5.12
N ASN A 46 -8.57 -7.47 6.17
CA ASN A 46 -9.83 -7.29 6.89
C ASN A 46 -9.96 -5.92 7.58
N TYR A 47 -9.10 -4.96 7.26
CA TYR A 47 -9.12 -3.62 7.86
C TYR A 47 -8.63 -2.54 6.88
N ILE A 48 -9.53 -1.64 6.47
CA ILE A 48 -9.28 -0.62 5.44
C ILE A 48 -8.74 0.71 5.97
N PHE A 49 -8.88 0.98 7.27
CA PHE A 49 -8.59 2.29 7.85
C PHE A 49 -7.07 2.46 8.14
N PRO A 50 -6.38 3.47 7.54
CA PRO A 50 -4.93 3.65 7.67
C PRO A 50 -4.44 3.88 9.10
N LEU A 51 -5.25 4.48 9.99
CA LEU A 51 -4.95 4.54 11.43
C LEU A 51 -5.35 3.21 12.11
N THR A 52 -4.71 2.14 11.64
CA THR A 52 -4.86 0.74 12.01
C THR A 52 -4.64 0.46 13.49
N SER A 53 -5.62 -0.19 14.12
CA SER A 53 -5.50 -0.63 15.50
C SER A 53 -4.73 -1.93 15.67
N GLY A 54 -4.18 -2.15 16.88
CA GLY A 54 -3.28 -3.28 17.16
C GLY A 54 -3.82 -4.65 16.76
N GLY A 55 -5.13 -4.88 16.88
CA GLY A 55 -5.77 -6.16 16.49
C GLY A 55 -5.80 -6.43 14.97
N TYR A 56 -5.47 -5.43 14.15
CA TYR A 56 -5.51 -5.51 12.69
C TYR A 56 -4.16 -5.19 12.04
N PHE A 57 -3.10 -5.03 12.83
CA PHE A 57 -1.77 -4.66 12.34
C PHE A 57 -1.07 -5.85 11.69
N SER A 58 -1.11 -5.91 10.35
CA SER A 58 -0.54 -7.00 9.56
C SER A 58 -0.01 -6.51 8.21
N VAL A 59 0.94 -7.26 7.62
CA VAL A 59 1.44 -6.98 6.27
C VAL A 59 0.30 -6.97 5.24
N ALA A 60 -0.65 -7.90 5.39
CA ALA A 60 -1.84 -8.00 4.57
C ALA A 60 -2.68 -6.72 4.56
N ASN A 61 -3.01 -6.20 5.75
CA ASN A 61 -3.79 -4.97 5.85
C ASN A 61 -2.99 -3.77 5.39
N LEU A 62 -1.74 -3.61 5.82
CA LEU A 62 -0.96 -2.40 5.54
C LEU A 62 -0.41 -2.40 4.11
N SER A 63 0.54 -3.28 3.82
CA SER A 63 1.36 -3.21 2.60
C SER A 63 0.68 -3.80 1.37
N GLN A 64 -0.14 -4.84 1.56
CA GLN A 64 -0.79 -5.56 0.44
C GLN A 64 -2.19 -5.01 0.13
N PHE A 65 -2.83 -4.31 1.06
CA PHE A 65 -4.19 -3.79 0.89
C PHE A 65 -4.26 -2.26 0.98
N GLN A 66 -4.06 -1.69 2.17
CA GLN A 66 -4.22 -0.25 2.40
C GLN A 66 -3.32 0.58 1.49
N PHE A 67 -2.03 0.24 1.36
CA PHE A 67 -1.09 1.01 0.56
C PHE A 67 -1.45 1.07 -0.94
N LEU A 68 -2.27 0.13 -1.45
CA LEU A 68 -2.77 0.20 -2.82
C LEU A 68 -3.77 1.35 -3.02
N MET A 69 -4.48 1.75 -1.95
CA MET A 69 -5.52 2.78 -1.94
C MET A 69 -5.07 4.07 -1.24
N TYR A 70 -4.40 3.97 -0.11
CA TYR A 70 -4.01 5.10 0.73
C TYR A 70 -2.49 5.15 0.84
N ARG A 71 -1.87 6.22 0.34
CA ARG A 71 -0.41 6.33 0.28
C ARG A 71 0.14 6.94 1.57
N PRO A 72 1.15 6.32 2.21
CA PRO A 72 1.93 6.99 3.25
C PRO A 72 2.57 8.27 2.72
N LEU A 73 2.64 9.32 3.55
CA LEU A 73 3.22 10.62 3.21
C LEU A 73 4.61 10.47 2.58
N TYR A 74 5.43 9.61 3.18
CA TYR A 74 6.73 9.20 2.66
C TYR A 74 6.76 7.71 2.36
N TRP A 75 7.18 7.38 1.13
CA TRP A 75 7.35 6.00 0.70
C TRP A 75 8.80 5.56 0.86
N PHE A 76 9.01 4.36 1.38
CA PHE A 76 10.34 3.77 1.56
C PHE A 76 10.47 2.51 0.70
N GLY A 77 11.68 2.28 0.21
CA GLY A 77 11.99 1.17 -0.67
C GLY A 77 12.14 1.60 -2.12
N ASN A 78 13.25 1.20 -2.73
CA ASN A 78 13.49 1.33 -4.17
C ASN A 78 14.47 0.25 -4.62
N ASN A 79 14.01 -0.72 -5.41
CA ASN A 79 14.81 -1.83 -5.93
C ASN A 79 15.61 -2.57 -4.84
N GLY A 80 14.93 -2.97 -3.75
CA GLY A 80 15.55 -3.71 -2.63
C GLY A 80 16.40 -2.85 -1.68
N GLN A 81 16.53 -1.54 -1.93
CA GLN A 81 17.25 -0.62 -1.05
C GLN A 81 16.32 0.01 -0.02
N VAL A 82 16.73 0.03 1.25
CA VAL A 82 16.03 0.70 2.35
C VAL A 82 16.32 2.20 2.28
N LYS A 83 15.66 2.87 1.34
CA LYS A 83 15.80 4.31 1.15
C LYS A 83 14.48 5.03 0.93
N LEU A 84 14.44 6.31 1.31
CA LEU A 84 13.35 7.19 0.94
C LEU A 84 13.19 7.20 -0.59
N ASN A 85 11.96 7.01 -1.04
CA ASN A 85 11.59 7.07 -2.43
C ASN A 85 10.81 8.36 -2.67
N SER A 86 11.55 9.44 -2.91
CA SER A 86 10.98 10.77 -3.12
C SER A 86 9.96 10.76 -4.26
N SER A 87 10.22 10.01 -5.33
CA SER A 87 9.30 9.87 -6.48
C SER A 87 7.93 9.32 -6.10
N LEU A 88 7.85 8.37 -5.16
CA LEU A 88 6.59 7.76 -4.72
C LEU A 88 5.98 8.42 -3.47
N SER A 89 6.65 9.42 -2.90
CA SER A 89 6.19 10.16 -1.72
C SER A 89 5.28 11.32 -2.11
N LEU A 90 4.26 11.58 -1.28
CA LEU A 90 3.30 12.69 -1.40
C LEU A 90 3.93 14.06 -1.09
N ALA A 91 5.11 14.08 -0.47
CA ALA A 91 5.89 15.27 -0.18
C ALA A 91 7.27 15.23 -0.85
N GLU A 92 7.88 16.42 -0.94
CA GLU A 92 9.32 16.57 -1.14
C GLU A 92 10.09 16.07 0.09
N ASP A 93 11.38 15.79 -0.07
CA ASP A 93 12.24 15.37 1.03
C ASP A 93 12.17 16.37 2.21
N PRO A 94 12.08 15.91 3.47
CA PRO A 94 11.90 16.79 4.61
C PRO A 94 13.14 17.64 4.86
N VAL A 95 12.92 18.92 5.17
CA VAL A 95 13.98 19.88 5.49
C VAL A 95 14.03 20.11 7.00
N TYR A 96 15.19 19.82 7.59
CA TYR A 96 15.43 20.01 9.02
C TYR A 96 16.09 21.37 9.28
N SER A 97 15.68 22.06 10.34
CA SER A 97 16.38 23.25 10.82
C SER A 97 17.80 22.92 11.26
N SER A 98 18.67 23.93 11.32
CA SER A 98 20.08 23.76 11.73
C SER A 98 20.24 23.23 13.15
N ASP A 99 19.31 23.52 14.05
CA ASP A 99 19.26 22.98 15.42
C ASP A 99 18.57 21.61 15.52
N GLY A 100 18.05 21.09 14.39
CA GLY A 100 17.37 19.80 14.28
C GLY A 100 16.07 19.69 15.10
N LYS A 101 15.46 20.81 15.49
CA LYS A 101 14.21 20.87 16.26
C LYS A 101 12.98 21.23 15.46
N MET A 102 13.12 21.55 14.18
CA MET A 102 12.00 21.79 13.27
C MET A 102 12.16 20.95 12.01
N VAL A 103 11.03 20.43 11.53
CA VAL A 103 10.95 19.67 10.27
C VAL A 103 9.93 20.35 9.39
N THR A 104 10.37 20.84 8.23
CA THR A 104 9.50 21.40 7.19
C THR A 104 9.23 20.35 6.13
N ILE A 105 7.96 20.09 5.88
CA ILE A 105 7.45 19.15 4.89
C ILE A 105 6.70 19.96 3.84
N LYS A 106 7.15 19.87 2.59
CA LYS A 106 6.46 20.50 1.44
C LYS A 106 5.73 19.43 0.65
N MET A 107 4.41 19.53 0.61
CA MET A 107 3.55 18.60 -0.10
C MET A 107 3.60 18.85 -1.60
N LYS A 108 3.53 17.77 -2.37
CA LYS A 108 3.39 17.82 -3.82
C LYS A 108 1.94 18.12 -4.19
N PRO A 109 1.69 18.65 -5.40
CA PRO A 109 0.34 18.97 -5.87
C PRO A 109 -0.43 17.70 -6.31
N TRP A 110 -0.50 16.70 -5.43
CA TRP A 110 -1.24 15.47 -5.64
C TRP A 110 -2.72 15.69 -5.32
N LYS A 111 -3.55 14.78 -5.80
CA LYS A 111 -5.00 14.83 -5.67
C LYS A 111 -5.54 13.51 -5.19
N TRP A 112 -6.59 13.60 -4.38
CA TRP A 112 -7.52 12.52 -4.10
C TRP A 112 -8.24 12.09 -5.38
N SER A 113 -8.80 10.89 -5.38
CA SER A 113 -9.42 10.31 -6.57
C SER A 113 -10.68 11.06 -7.05
N ASP A 114 -11.30 11.84 -6.17
CA ASP A 114 -12.43 12.74 -6.46
C ASP A 114 -11.99 14.09 -7.06
N GLY A 115 -10.68 14.30 -7.23
CA GLY A 115 -10.09 15.49 -7.82
C GLY A 115 -9.72 16.58 -6.82
N GLN A 116 -10.06 16.43 -5.53
CA GLN A 116 -9.65 17.40 -4.51
C GLN A 116 -8.12 17.35 -4.30
N PRO A 117 -7.45 18.51 -4.14
CA PRO A 117 -6.04 18.54 -3.76
C PRO A 117 -5.82 17.85 -2.42
N ILE A 118 -4.70 17.11 -2.31
CA ILE A 118 -4.21 16.65 -1.00
C ILE A 118 -3.44 17.81 -0.38
N THR A 119 -3.78 18.17 0.85
CA THR A 119 -3.29 19.39 1.50
C THR A 119 -2.74 19.13 2.90
N SER A 120 -2.11 20.16 3.47
CA SER A 120 -1.63 20.18 4.85
C SER A 120 -2.75 19.90 5.87
N ARG A 121 -4.02 20.17 5.51
CA ARG A 121 -5.20 19.82 6.31
C ARG A 121 -5.43 18.31 6.45
N ASP A 122 -5.13 17.53 5.42
CA ASP A 122 -5.25 16.06 5.44
C ASP A 122 -4.17 15.42 6.34
N VAL A 123 -2.98 16.04 6.38
CA VAL A 123 -1.92 15.67 7.32
C VAL A 123 -2.29 16.09 8.74
N GLN A 124 -2.81 17.31 8.91
CA GLN A 124 -3.30 17.80 10.20
C GLN A 124 -4.37 16.88 10.79
N PHE A 125 -5.33 16.47 9.96
CA PHE A 125 -6.38 15.54 10.35
C PHE A 125 -5.79 14.24 10.88
N TRP A 126 -4.85 13.63 10.16
CA TRP A 126 -4.19 12.41 10.64
C TRP A 126 -3.43 12.60 11.96
N ILE A 127 -2.67 13.70 12.11
CA ILE A 127 -1.92 13.99 13.34
C ILE A 127 -2.86 14.21 14.54
N ASN A 128 -3.94 14.96 14.36
CA ASN A 128 -4.93 15.22 15.42
C ASN A 128 -5.63 13.92 15.83
N MET A 129 -6.02 13.11 14.85
CA MET A 129 -6.65 11.81 15.06
C MET A 129 -5.72 10.86 15.82
N LEU A 130 -4.44 10.76 15.43
CA LEU A 130 -3.46 9.96 16.15
C LEU A 130 -3.22 10.49 17.57
N LYS A 131 -3.03 11.81 17.76
CA LYS A 131 -2.83 12.39 19.09
C LYS A 131 -3.98 12.08 20.05
N ALA A 132 -5.22 12.17 19.59
CA ALA A 132 -6.40 11.87 20.40
C ALA A 132 -6.63 10.37 20.64
N ASN A 133 -6.08 9.49 19.80
CA ASN A 133 -6.38 8.05 19.80
C ASN A 133 -5.12 7.16 19.84
N LYS A 134 -3.99 7.67 20.36
CA LYS A 134 -2.69 6.97 20.31
C LYS A 134 -2.70 5.59 20.97
N ASP A 135 -3.53 5.40 22.00
CA ASP A 135 -3.70 4.11 22.69
C ASP A 135 -4.32 3.03 21.79
N HIS A 136 -4.94 3.44 20.68
CA HIS A 136 -5.49 2.52 19.68
C HIS A 136 -4.54 2.27 18.51
N TRP A 137 -3.52 3.11 18.28
CA TRP A 137 -2.61 2.98 17.13
C TRP A 137 -1.59 1.87 17.34
N ALA A 138 -1.52 0.94 16.39
CA ALA A 138 -0.70 -0.26 16.52
C ALA A 138 0.81 0.01 16.60
N ALA A 139 1.29 1.06 15.94
CA ALA A 139 2.71 1.41 15.91
C ALA A 139 3.09 2.45 16.99
N TYR A 140 2.18 2.77 17.92
CA TYR A 140 2.49 3.70 18.99
C TYR A 140 3.55 3.11 19.94
N ALA A 141 4.59 3.90 20.16
CA ALA A 141 5.61 3.65 21.17
C ALA A 141 5.72 4.89 22.08
N PRO A 142 5.69 4.75 23.41
CA PRO A 142 5.85 5.88 24.32
C PRO A 142 7.12 6.69 24.02
N GLY A 143 6.97 8.00 23.83
CA GLY A 143 8.07 8.91 23.50
C GLY A 143 8.51 8.93 22.02
N GLY A 144 7.93 8.07 21.17
CA GLY A 144 7.99 8.19 19.70
C GLY A 144 6.90 9.14 19.16
N PHE A 145 6.64 9.13 17.86
CA PHE A 145 5.52 9.88 17.31
C PHE A 145 4.16 9.41 17.91
N PRO A 146 3.24 10.30 18.28
CA PRO A 146 3.30 11.77 18.13
C PRO A 146 3.85 12.51 19.37
N ASP A 147 4.31 11.82 20.41
CA ASP A 147 4.72 12.42 21.69
C ASP A 147 5.94 13.34 21.55
N ASN A 148 6.87 13.00 20.64
CA ASN A 148 8.05 13.80 20.36
C ASN A 148 7.82 15.00 19.42
N VAL A 149 6.57 15.26 19.02
CA VAL A 149 6.14 16.43 18.25
C VAL A 149 5.28 17.36 19.12
N VAL A 150 5.96 18.31 19.76
CA VAL A 150 5.36 19.27 20.71
C VAL A 150 4.59 20.42 20.03
N GLY A 151 4.79 20.62 18.73
CA GLY A 151 4.05 21.60 17.95
C GLY A 151 3.92 21.18 16.49
N ALA A 152 2.84 21.61 15.85
CA ALA A 152 2.67 21.51 14.41
C ALA A 152 1.98 22.78 13.90
N SER A 153 2.44 23.31 12.77
CA SER A 153 1.81 24.43 12.09
C SER A 153 1.62 24.14 10.60
N TYR A 154 0.61 24.77 10.03
CA TYR A 154 0.14 24.56 8.67
C TYR A 154 0.00 25.94 8.00
N PRO A 155 1.12 26.62 7.69
CA PRO A 155 1.09 28.03 7.26
C PRO A 155 0.39 28.26 5.92
N ASP A 156 0.29 27.21 5.09
CA ASP A 156 -0.44 27.19 3.83
C ASP A 156 -0.90 25.77 3.50
N ALA A 157 -1.61 25.61 2.38
CA ALA A 157 -2.20 24.33 1.96
C ALA A 157 -1.19 23.23 1.59
N GLN A 158 0.10 23.55 1.42
CA GLN A 158 1.14 22.61 0.98
C GLN A 158 2.33 22.53 1.93
N THR A 159 2.27 23.20 3.09
CA THR A 159 3.37 23.22 4.04
C THR A 159 2.91 22.71 5.40
N VAL A 160 3.65 21.74 5.94
CA VAL A 160 3.54 21.28 7.32
C VAL A 160 4.88 21.55 8.00
N ILE A 161 4.85 22.17 9.18
CA ILE A 161 6.03 22.38 10.01
C ILE A 161 5.82 21.69 11.35
N LEU A 162 6.69 20.75 11.69
CA LEU A 162 6.67 20.05 12.97
C LEU A 162 7.76 20.62 13.88
N THR A 163 7.41 20.92 15.12
CA THR A 163 8.34 21.32 16.20
C THR A 163 8.56 20.12 17.11
N LEU A 164 9.82 19.76 17.30
CA LEU A 164 10.25 18.58 18.04
C LEU A 164 10.59 18.94 19.50
N ASP A 165 10.40 18.00 20.43
CA ASP A 165 10.74 18.20 21.87
C ASP A 165 12.25 18.41 22.10
N LYS A 166 13.07 17.81 21.24
CA LYS A 166 14.53 17.91 21.23
C LYS A 166 15.10 17.73 19.82
N GLN A 167 16.43 17.80 19.71
CA GLN A 167 17.12 17.51 18.47
C GLN A 167 17.08 16.00 18.17
N TYR A 168 16.72 15.65 16.95
CA TYR A 168 16.78 14.27 16.43
C TYR A 168 17.73 14.17 15.23
N GLY A 169 18.30 12.98 15.02
CA GLY A 169 18.98 12.67 13.76
C GLY A 169 17.96 12.67 12.62
N SER A 170 18.24 13.39 11.53
CA SER A 170 17.32 13.53 10.39
C SER A 170 16.94 12.17 9.79
N TYR A 171 17.91 11.25 9.65
CA TYR A 171 17.68 9.89 9.18
C TYR A 171 16.69 9.13 10.09
N PHE A 172 16.91 9.16 11.41
CA PHE A 172 16.02 8.52 12.37
C PHE A 172 14.60 9.07 12.25
N PHE A 173 14.45 10.40 12.29
CA PHE A 173 13.14 11.04 12.31
C PHE A 173 12.39 10.83 10.98
N THR A 174 13.09 10.90 9.83
CA THR A 174 12.48 10.63 8.53
C THR A 174 11.98 9.18 8.44
N TYR A 175 12.79 8.20 8.84
CA TYR A 175 12.46 6.79 8.64
C TYR A 175 11.52 6.19 9.67
N ASN A 176 11.54 6.68 10.92
CA ASN A 176 10.77 6.08 12.02
C ASN A 176 9.53 6.89 12.35
N GLU A 177 9.59 8.22 12.24
CA GLU A 177 8.47 9.08 12.65
C GLU A 177 7.64 9.51 11.45
N LEU A 178 8.28 10.08 10.42
CA LEU A 178 7.55 10.55 9.23
C LEU A 178 6.98 9.41 8.37
N SER A 179 7.50 8.19 8.50
CA SER A 179 6.99 6.99 7.80
C SER A 179 5.63 6.52 8.30
N GLN A 180 5.21 6.96 9.49
CA GLN A 180 3.93 6.58 10.09
C GLN A 180 2.76 7.40 9.51
N ILE A 181 3.04 8.62 9.04
CA ILE A 181 2.00 9.56 8.62
C ILE A 181 1.38 9.09 7.30
N SER A 182 0.06 8.90 7.31
CA SER A 182 -0.73 8.63 6.10
C SER A 182 -1.82 9.70 6.00
N PRO A 183 -1.75 10.67 5.07
CA PRO A 183 -2.80 11.66 4.90
C PRO A 183 -4.16 10.98 4.77
N MET A 184 -5.20 11.57 5.36
CA MET A 184 -6.56 11.05 5.31
C MET A 184 -7.48 12.12 4.71
N PRO A 185 -8.46 11.77 3.85
CA PRO A 185 -9.31 12.73 3.15
C PRO A 185 -10.28 13.39 4.12
N GLN A 186 -9.83 14.46 4.77
CA GLN A 186 -10.55 15.11 5.86
C GLN A 186 -11.94 15.58 5.41
N HIS A 187 -12.04 16.05 4.17
CA HIS A 187 -13.28 16.49 3.51
C HIS A 187 -14.31 15.38 3.30
N VAL A 188 -13.99 14.12 3.62
CA VAL A 188 -14.90 12.98 3.59
C VAL A 188 -15.00 12.31 4.96
N TRP A 189 -13.89 12.22 5.69
CA TRP A 189 -13.75 11.35 6.86
C TRP A 189 -14.01 12.03 8.19
N ASP A 190 -13.95 13.35 8.26
CA ASP A 190 -14.14 14.08 9.51
C ASP A 190 -15.64 14.26 9.84
N LYS A 191 -16.26 13.14 10.20
CA LYS A 191 -17.67 13.02 10.58
C LYS A 191 -17.85 11.88 11.59
N THR A 192 -18.99 11.85 12.27
CA THR A 192 -19.23 10.91 13.39
C THR A 192 -20.35 9.90 13.13
N SER A 193 -20.97 9.92 11.94
CA SER A 193 -22.03 8.99 11.52
C SER A 193 -22.21 9.01 10.00
N ASP A 194 -22.97 8.04 9.46
CA ASP A 194 -23.24 7.95 8.02
C ASP A 194 -24.05 9.15 7.50
N SER A 195 -25.01 9.63 8.30
CA SER A 195 -25.87 10.78 7.98
C SER A 195 -25.31 12.12 8.47
N GLY A 196 -24.19 12.13 9.19
CA GLY A 196 -23.56 13.35 9.67
C GLY A 196 -22.88 14.13 8.54
N SER A 197 -22.93 15.46 8.62
CA SER A 197 -22.09 16.29 7.75
C SER A 197 -20.62 16.12 8.11
N VAL A 198 -19.76 16.27 7.10
CA VAL A 198 -18.33 16.47 7.33
C VAL A 198 -18.14 17.86 7.96
N GLY A 199 -17.25 17.95 8.94
CA GLY A 199 -16.86 19.19 9.61
C GLY A 199 -15.40 19.11 10.05
N ASP A 200 -14.96 19.99 10.94
CA ASP A 200 -13.60 19.96 11.52
C ASP A 200 -13.63 19.41 12.96
N PHE A 201 -14.12 18.18 13.17
CA PHE A 201 -14.32 17.64 14.51
C PHE A 201 -13.00 17.24 15.17
N ASP A 202 -11.98 16.88 14.40
CA ASP A 202 -10.63 16.63 14.92
C ASP A 202 -10.00 17.85 15.62
N MET A 203 -10.37 19.06 15.18
CA MET A 203 -9.84 20.33 15.69
C MET A 203 -10.64 20.92 16.86
N GLN A 204 -11.86 20.43 17.09
CA GLN A 204 -12.74 20.99 18.13
C GLN A 204 -12.32 20.58 19.55
N SER A 205 -12.03 19.30 19.77
CA SER A 205 -11.66 18.75 21.08
C SER A 205 -11.11 17.33 20.94
N GLU A 206 -10.43 16.84 21.97
CA GLU A 206 -10.04 15.42 22.03
C GLU A 206 -11.26 14.48 21.98
N ALA A 207 -12.36 14.84 22.64
CA ALA A 207 -13.58 14.03 22.66
C ALA A 207 -14.23 13.90 21.28
N SER A 208 -14.25 14.98 20.49
CA SER A 208 -14.77 14.96 19.13
C SER A 208 -13.86 14.18 18.17
N ALA A 209 -12.54 14.33 18.28
CA ALA A 209 -11.58 13.51 17.53
C ALA A 209 -11.72 12.00 17.86
N LYS A 210 -11.94 11.65 19.13
CA LYS A 210 -12.26 10.27 19.56
C LYS A 210 -13.59 9.77 18.98
N ALA A 211 -14.59 10.64 18.83
CA ALA A 211 -15.87 10.28 18.22
C ALA A 211 -15.74 10.00 16.73
N VAL A 212 -14.94 10.80 16.00
CA VAL A 212 -14.59 10.52 14.59
C VAL A 212 -13.86 9.18 14.48
N TYR A 213 -12.87 8.94 15.34
CA TYR A 213 -12.10 7.69 15.31
C TYR A 213 -13.02 6.49 15.53
N LYS A 214 -13.87 6.55 16.56
CA LYS A 214 -14.83 5.49 16.87
C LYS A 214 -15.75 5.19 15.69
N TYR A 215 -16.19 6.22 14.95
CA TYR A 215 -17.00 6.03 13.75
C TYR A 215 -16.19 5.36 12.64
N LEU A 216 -15.00 5.86 12.28
CA LEU A 216 -14.16 5.30 11.22
C LEU A 216 -13.69 3.88 11.53
N ASP A 217 -13.25 3.61 12.76
CA ASP A 217 -12.88 2.28 13.27
C ASP A 217 -14.08 1.32 13.33
N GLY A 218 -15.28 1.84 13.59
CA GLY A 218 -16.51 1.05 13.52
C GLY A 218 -16.82 0.63 12.08
N GLN A 219 -16.78 1.59 11.15
CA GLN A 219 -17.02 1.34 9.71
C GLN A 219 -15.98 0.40 9.11
N SER A 220 -14.72 0.50 9.56
CA SER A 220 -13.65 -0.38 9.10
C SER A 220 -13.79 -1.82 9.62
N LYS A 221 -14.70 -2.15 10.52
CA LYS A 221 -14.95 -3.55 10.92
C LYS A 221 -15.97 -4.25 10.02
N SER A 222 -16.64 -3.51 9.16
CA SER A 222 -17.69 -4.02 8.27
C SER A 222 -17.13 -4.35 6.88
N VAL A 223 -16.26 -5.36 6.77
CA VAL A 223 -15.57 -5.74 5.51
C VAL A 223 -16.51 -5.84 4.30
N GLY A 224 -17.69 -6.45 4.48
CA GLY A 224 -18.66 -6.63 3.39
C GLY A 224 -19.35 -5.35 2.89
N THR A 225 -19.00 -4.17 3.41
CA THR A 225 -19.51 -2.87 2.95
C THR A 225 -18.44 -2.02 2.26
N TYR A 226 -17.18 -2.46 2.21
CA TYR A 226 -16.10 -1.58 1.78
C TYR A 226 -16.23 -1.06 0.35
N ASP A 227 -16.70 -1.92 -0.56
CA ASP A 227 -16.82 -1.64 -1.99
C ASP A 227 -18.01 -0.73 -2.34
N ASN A 228 -19.01 -0.60 -1.46
CA ASN A 228 -20.17 0.26 -1.66
C ASN A 228 -20.28 1.43 -0.66
N ASN A 229 -19.50 1.42 0.41
CA ASN A 229 -19.49 2.51 1.38
C ASN A 229 -18.71 3.71 0.81
N PRO A 230 -19.36 4.87 0.59
CA PRO A 230 -18.73 6.04 -0.01
C PRO A 230 -17.54 6.57 0.78
N LEU A 231 -17.45 6.26 2.08
CA LEU A 231 -16.33 6.63 2.93
C LEU A 231 -14.98 6.14 2.35
N TRP A 232 -14.95 4.93 1.77
CA TRP A 232 -13.72 4.29 1.33
C TRP A 232 -13.40 4.47 -0.16
N GLN A 233 -14.18 5.31 -0.85
CA GLN A 233 -14.10 5.46 -2.31
C GLN A 233 -13.22 6.64 -2.76
N VAL A 234 -12.79 7.47 -1.81
CA VAL A 234 -11.87 8.59 -2.03
C VAL A 234 -10.48 8.16 -1.58
N VAL A 235 -9.60 7.95 -2.56
CA VAL A 235 -8.28 7.32 -2.38
C VAL A 235 -7.20 8.14 -3.10
N ASP A 236 -5.95 8.07 -2.66
CA ASP A 236 -4.80 8.77 -3.29
C ASP A 236 -3.75 7.80 -3.86
N GLY A 237 -3.96 6.50 -3.69
CA GLY A 237 -3.13 5.43 -4.21
C GLY A 237 -3.43 5.07 -5.66
N PRO A 238 -2.61 4.17 -6.25
CA PRO A 238 -2.74 3.75 -7.64
C PRO A 238 -4.00 2.94 -7.94
N TRP A 239 -4.67 2.36 -6.94
CA TRP A 239 -5.80 1.46 -7.11
C TRP A 239 -7.03 1.92 -6.33
N LYS A 240 -8.22 1.62 -6.87
CA LYS A 240 -9.51 1.73 -6.18
C LYS A 240 -10.04 0.34 -5.89
N LEU A 241 -10.65 0.17 -4.72
CA LEU A 241 -11.38 -1.05 -4.41
C LEU A 241 -12.61 -1.17 -5.34
N LYS A 242 -12.69 -2.28 -6.06
CA LYS A 242 -13.83 -2.64 -6.91
C LYS A 242 -14.81 -3.53 -6.15
N HIS A 243 -14.30 -4.53 -5.43
CA HIS A 243 -15.10 -5.49 -4.71
C HIS A 243 -14.28 -6.15 -3.60
N MET A 244 -14.91 -6.48 -2.48
CA MET A 244 -14.31 -7.30 -1.44
C MET A 244 -15.35 -8.20 -0.78
N THR A 245 -14.97 -9.45 -0.56
CA THR A 245 -15.79 -10.42 0.17
C THR A 245 -15.25 -10.64 1.58
N THR A 246 -16.08 -11.13 2.50
CA THR A 246 -15.68 -11.42 3.88
C THR A 246 -14.75 -12.63 4.01
N ASP A 247 -14.67 -13.47 2.98
CA ASP A 247 -13.70 -14.57 2.89
C ASP A 247 -12.32 -14.12 2.37
N GLY A 248 -12.18 -12.87 1.92
CA GLY A 248 -10.89 -12.23 1.63
C GLY A 248 -10.55 -12.08 0.15
N ASN A 249 -11.48 -12.36 -0.79
CA ASN A 249 -11.26 -12.03 -2.19
C ASN A 249 -11.35 -10.51 -2.36
N VAL A 250 -10.30 -9.91 -2.92
CA VAL A 250 -10.23 -8.46 -3.14
C VAL A 250 -10.02 -8.19 -4.62
N LYS A 251 -10.78 -7.26 -5.19
CA LYS A 251 -10.62 -6.81 -6.56
C LYS A 251 -10.33 -5.33 -6.60
N PHE A 252 -9.32 -4.96 -7.37
CA PHE A 252 -8.93 -3.57 -7.58
C PHE A 252 -9.03 -3.18 -9.04
N VAL A 253 -9.39 -1.93 -9.29
CA VAL A 253 -9.29 -1.29 -10.62
C VAL A 253 -8.37 -0.08 -10.54
N PRO A 254 -7.72 0.32 -11.65
CA PRO A 254 -6.85 1.49 -11.64
C PRO A 254 -7.56 2.75 -11.15
N ASN A 255 -6.92 3.50 -10.26
CA ASN A 255 -7.30 4.88 -9.98
C ASN A 255 -6.81 5.77 -11.12
N THR A 256 -7.69 6.10 -12.07
CA THR A 256 -7.32 6.87 -13.27
C THR A 256 -6.90 8.31 -12.97
N SER A 257 -7.25 8.84 -11.79
CA SER A 257 -6.83 10.15 -11.29
C SER A 257 -5.64 10.08 -10.32
N TYR A 258 -5.01 8.90 -10.12
CA TYR A 258 -3.81 8.77 -9.30
C TYR A 258 -2.79 9.82 -9.71
N SER A 259 -2.13 10.48 -8.75
CA SER A 259 -1.15 11.53 -9.05
C SER A 259 0.28 11.00 -9.19
N GLY A 260 0.63 9.91 -8.50
CA GLY A 260 2.00 9.39 -8.46
C GLY A 260 2.52 8.86 -9.79
N PRO A 261 3.85 8.74 -9.95
CA PRO A 261 4.48 8.54 -11.25
C PRO A 261 4.34 7.13 -11.83
N VAL A 262 4.09 6.12 -10.98
CA VAL A 262 3.95 4.73 -11.41
C VAL A 262 2.47 4.37 -11.51
N LYS A 263 1.89 4.52 -12.71
CA LYS A 263 0.49 4.15 -12.95
C LYS A 263 0.32 2.63 -13.09
N PRO A 264 -0.82 2.06 -12.66
CA PRO A 264 -1.22 0.72 -13.07
C PRO A 264 -1.25 0.60 -14.60
N THR A 265 -0.85 -0.57 -15.11
CA THR A 265 -1.03 -0.92 -16.53
C THR A 265 -2.07 -2.02 -16.73
N LEU A 266 -2.37 -2.79 -15.68
CA LEU A 266 -3.43 -3.81 -15.72
C LEU A 266 -4.81 -3.16 -15.67
N ALA A 267 -5.82 -3.85 -16.20
CA ALA A 267 -7.21 -3.41 -16.06
C ALA A 267 -7.81 -3.79 -14.70
N GLU A 268 -7.31 -4.85 -14.07
CA GLU A 268 -7.75 -5.35 -12.76
C GLU A 268 -6.59 -6.03 -12.02
N PHE A 269 -6.61 -5.96 -10.70
CA PHE A 269 -5.67 -6.65 -9.81
C PHE A 269 -6.44 -7.32 -8.67
N ASP A 270 -6.31 -8.64 -8.58
CA ASP A 270 -7.10 -9.47 -7.67
C ASP A 270 -6.20 -10.10 -6.60
N LEU A 271 -6.57 -9.93 -5.33
CA LEU A 271 -5.99 -10.68 -4.21
C LEU A 271 -6.85 -11.91 -3.93
N VAL A 272 -6.22 -13.08 -3.87
CA VAL A 272 -6.90 -14.38 -3.72
C VAL A 272 -6.50 -15.01 -2.38
N PRO A 273 -7.45 -15.24 -1.46
CA PRO A 273 -7.16 -15.78 -0.14
C PRO A 273 -7.02 -17.30 -0.15
N TYR A 274 -6.20 -17.82 0.76
CA TYR A 274 -6.04 -19.26 0.98
C TYR A 274 -6.04 -19.60 2.46
N THR A 275 -6.51 -20.79 2.80
CA THR A 275 -6.54 -21.30 4.19
C THR A 275 -5.31 -22.10 4.57
N THR A 276 -4.62 -22.69 3.60
CA THR A 276 -3.44 -23.54 3.82
C THR A 276 -2.45 -23.40 2.68
N ASP A 277 -1.17 -23.54 3.00
CA ASP A 277 -0.06 -23.62 2.05
C ASP A 277 -0.33 -24.64 0.94
N THR A 278 -0.86 -25.83 1.30
CA THR A 278 -1.17 -26.89 0.32
C THR A 278 -2.26 -26.45 -0.67
N ALA A 279 -3.31 -25.77 -0.20
CA ALA A 279 -4.38 -25.29 -1.07
C ALA A 279 -3.87 -24.21 -2.04
N GLU A 280 -3.09 -23.26 -1.54
CA GLU A 280 -2.43 -22.23 -2.35
C GLU A 280 -1.50 -22.87 -3.39
N PHE A 281 -0.57 -23.72 -2.95
CA PHE A 281 0.43 -24.33 -3.81
C PHE A 281 -0.18 -25.22 -4.89
N ASN A 282 -1.31 -25.87 -4.62
CA ASN A 282 -2.05 -26.61 -5.64
C ASN A 282 -2.59 -25.70 -6.76
N VAL A 283 -3.06 -24.50 -6.42
CA VAL A 283 -3.49 -23.52 -7.42
C VAL A 283 -2.28 -23.00 -8.21
N VAL A 284 -1.16 -22.71 -7.55
CA VAL A 284 0.10 -22.35 -8.22
C VAL A 284 0.51 -23.47 -9.18
N ARG A 285 0.51 -24.75 -8.76
CA ARG A 285 0.85 -25.89 -9.61
C ARG A 285 -0.04 -25.98 -10.86
N SER A 286 -1.32 -25.66 -10.73
CA SER A 286 -2.25 -25.62 -11.87
C SER A 286 -2.02 -24.44 -12.82
N GLY A 287 -1.34 -23.38 -12.38
CA GLY A 287 -1.25 -22.11 -13.10
C GLY A 287 -2.48 -21.22 -12.91
N GLY A 288 -3.17 -21.32 -11.77
CA GLY A 288 -4.43 -20.62 -11.52
C GLY A 288 -4.28 -19.20 -10.95
N VAL A 289 -3.05 -18.80 -10.59
CA VAL A 289 -2.69 -17.44 -10.14
C VAL A 289 -1.46 -16.93 -10.88
N ASP A 290 -1.28 -15.62 -11.00
CA ASP A 290 -0.10 -15.02 -11.66
C ASP A 290 1.08 -14.87 -10.69
N TYR A 291 0.80 -14.77 -9.40
CA TYR A 291 1.77 -14.75 -8.31
C TYR A 291 1.32 -15.66 -7.17
N GLY A 292 2.23 -16.42 -6.59
CA GLY A 292 2.02 -17.21 -5.39
C GLY A 292 3.31 -17.78 -4.82
N TYR A 293 3.21 -18.45 -3.68
CA TYR A 293 4.37 -18.92 -2.92
C TYR A 293 4.67 -20.39 -3.18
N ILE A 294 5.94 -20.77 -2.97
CA ILE A 294 6.34 -22.17 -2.81
C ILE A 294 6.60 -22.37 -1.32
N PRO A 295 5.82 -23.20 -0.64
CA PRO A 295 6.07 -23.51 0.76
C PRO A 295 7.45 -24.12 0.96
N THR A 296 8.08 -23.89 2.12
CA THR A 296 9.48 -24.29 2.36
C THR A 296 9.69 -25.80 2.18
N GLN A 297 8.73 -26.61 2.62
CA GLN A 297 8.76 -28.07 2.47
C GLN A 297 8.63 -28.56 1.02
N ASP A 298 8.06 -27.73 0.13
CA ASP A 298 7.75 -28.07 -1.25
C ASP A 298 8.76 -27.48 -2.25
N VAL A 299 9.84 -26.82 -1.77
CA VAL A 299 10.85 -26.18 -2.63
C VAL A 299 11.51 -27.16 -3.61
N ALA A 300 11.64 -28.43 -3.23
CA ALA A 300 12.16 -29.47 -4.11
C ALA A 300 11.30 -29.67 -5.37
N GLU A 301 10.01 -29.32 -5.30
CA GLU A 301 9.05 -29.45 -6.41
C GLU A 301 9.05 -28.26 -7.37
N ARG A 302 9.87 -27.23 -7.12
CA ARG A 302 9.97 -26.03 -7.97
C ARG A 302 10.12 -26.34 -9.46
N GLY A 303 10.84 -27.41 -9.81
CA GLY A 303 11.05 -27.82 -11.21
C GLY A 303 9.77 -28.21 -11.95
N ALA A 304 8.70 -28.57 -11.24
CA ALA A 304 7.40 -28.89 -11.83
C ALA A 304 6.57 -27.65 -12.20
N LEU A 305 6.91 -26.48 -11.66
CA LEU A 305 6.18 -25.22 -11.88
C LEU A 305 6.64 -24.51 -13.16
N THR A 306 6.47 -25.17 -14.32
CA THR A 306 7.03 -24.71 -15.61
C THR A 306 6.41 -23.42 -16.16
N LYS A 307 5.31 -22.93 -15.57
CA LYS A 307 4.62 -21.69 -15.97
C LYS A 307 5.19 -20.43 -15.29
N TYR A 308 6.09 -20.59 -14.31
CA TYR A 308 6.53 -19.50 -13.45
C TYR A 308 8.03 -19.24 -13.56
N GLY A 309 8.39 -17.96 -13.40
CA GLY A 309 9.73 -17.57 -12.96
C GLY A 309 9.80 -17.58 -11.44
N PHE A 310 11.00 -17.75 -10.88
CA PHE A 310 11.21 -17.77 -9.43
C PHE A 310 12.13 -16.63 -9.02
N GLN A 311 11.76 -15.94 -7.96
CA GLN A 311 12.59 -14.92 -7.32
C GLN A 311 12.49 -15.11 -5.80
N PRO A 312 13.62 -15.25 -5.08
CA PRO A 312 13.57 -15.26 -3.63
C PRO A 312 13.11 -13.89 -3.12
N TRP A 313 12.22 -13.88 -2.14
CA TRP A 313 11.85 -12.64 -1.46
C TRP A 313 12.91 -12.30 -0.43
N VAL A 314 13.98 -11.62 -0.88
CA VAL A 314 15.06 -11.16 0.01
C VAL A 314 14.64 -9.82 0.62
N GLY A 315 14.17 -9.87 1.86
CA GLY A 315 13.79 -8.70 2.65
C GLY A 315 14.90 -8.23 3.60
N TRP A 316 14.83 -6.97 4.01
CA TRP A 316 15.51 -6.49 5.21
C TRP A 316 14.71 -6.89 6.44
N SER A 317 14.85 -8.15 6.84
CA SER A 317 14.11 -8.74 7.94
C SER A 317 15.01 -9.60 8.81
N ILE A 318 14.54 -9.83 10.04
CA ILE A 318 15.08 -10.84 10.94
C ILE A 318 13.96 -11.77 11.35
N ASN A 319 14.26 -13.05 11.50
CA ASN A 319 13.37 -13.99 12.17
C ASN A 319 13.73 -13.99 13.66
N TYR A 320 12.74 -13.86 14.52
CA TYR A 320 12.95 -13.80 15.96
C TYR A 320 11.77 -14.45 16.70
N PHE A 321 12.03 -14.89 17.92
CA PHE A 321 10.99 -15.35 18.84
C PHE A 321 10.57 -14.21 19.75
N GLN A 322 9.27 -13.88 19.78
CA GLN A 322 8.72 -12.92 20.73
C GLN A 322 8.56 -13.59 22.10
N ILE A 323 9.55 -13.37 22.97
CA ILE A 323 9.49 -13.87 24.35
C ILE A 323 8.55 -12.95 25.15
N ASN A 324 7.47 -13.52 25.68
CA ASN A 324 6.58 -12.78 26.57
C ASN A 324 7.19 -12.67 27.98
N TYR A 325 7.94 -11.61 28.23
CA TYR A 325 8.54 -11.32 29.54
C TYR A 325 7.53 -10.90 30.63
N THR A 326 6.24 -10.74 30.29
CA THR A 326 5.17 -10.52 31.29
C THR A 326 4.65 -11.83 31.90
N ASN A 327 4.97 -12.98 31.29
CA ASN A 327 4.71 -14.28 31.88
C ASN A 327 5.79 -14.59 32.91
N ASP A 328 5.40 -14.86 34.16
CA ASP A 328 6.32 -15.14 35.27
C ASP A 328 7.19 -16.39 35.05
N GLN A 329 6.79 -17.30 34.16
CA GLN A 329 7.57 -18.49 33.80
C GLN A 329 8.73 -18.18 32.82
N ASN A 330 8.74 -16.99 32.21
CA ASN A 330 9.73 -16.59 31.19
C ASN A 330 10.75 -15.56 31.71
N LYS A 331 10.72 -15.23 33.02
CA LYS A 331 11.61 -14.25 33.66
C LYS A 331 12.94 -14.85 34.08
#